data_AF-A0A8J3ZUE0-F1
#
_entry.id   AF-A0A8J3ZUE0-F1
#
_cell.length_a   1.000
_cell.length_b   1.000
_cell.length_c   1.000
_cell.angle_alpha   90.00
_cell.angle_beta   90.00
_cell.angle_gamma   90.00
#
_symmetry.space_group_name_H-M   'P 1'
#
loop_
_entity.id
_entity.type
_entity.pdbx_description
1 polymer ?
#
loop_
_entity_poly.entity_id
_entity_poly.type
_entity_poly.pdbx_seq_one_letter_code
_entity_poly.pdbx_strand_id
1 'polypeptide(L)'
;MMRLTELNFPNPVETRTDLFDRERELAMIQENLRSPIRRPVLIKGERVMGKTSLMNIVIEWASEDGQFVVLQLPRVTSRDAFIEEILDGIAAEAGTSLHRLGYRNDQGRLRVSTVTEFVNVATRLSDAFTGRHVLLCVEELDSMLINCQDEAADQIMGFILHLVQSALPIKFLSTLTRVPARILHSDPSPFISGARIAELLAWTIAESREYVDKLLQGFVALDDDAYEQLYAAGGGHPYLTKAVLHALVDITLGLAEPGRANAESIEAAVSAAATSPEVEHTLANIVTAHFSEEEVQILRVAAGSGEIRPAVQDHTSGAVHDLVTRGYLKADATGRYVHSFGLLAEWIRIRHWAGSPPVQPPTSTIPPMIVDERRGRIFIGTEELRLTAQEYSFLSCLADQIGSVVDRYTISTAVWPKQVVDGVREGRIDALVSRLRVKLGREISENYLETRTGRGYYLNPNHVRREPE
;
A
#
# COMPACT_ATOMS: atom_id res chain seq x y z
N MET A 1 35.86 6.34 -17.69
CA MET A 1 35.23 7.11 -16.60
C MET A 1 33.77 6.73 -16.60
N MET A 2 33.45 5.59 -15.97
CA MET A 2 32.08 5.06 -15.87
C MET A 2 31.30 6.04 -15.00
N ARG A 3 30.25 6.65 -15.56
CA ARG A 3 29.46 7.65 -14.84
C ARG A 3 28.54 6.89 -13.88
N LEU A 4 28.51 7.32 -12.62
CA LEU A 4 27.56 6.94 -11.57
C LEU A 4 26.07 7.09 -11.94
N THR A 5 25.77 7.54 -13.16
CA THR A 5 24.46 7.44 -13.80
C THR A 5 23.86 6.02 -13.83
N GLU A 6 24.65 4.97 -13.57
CA GLU A 6 24.17 3.57 -13.53
C GLU A 6 23.46 3.16 -12.22
N LEU A 7 23.48 3.98 -11.17
CA LEU A 7 22.82 3.60 -9.91
C LEU A 7 21.29 3.56 -10.02
N ASN A 8 20.72 4.35 -10.95
CA ASN A 8 19.28 4.62 -11.07
C ASN A 8 18.70 4.87 -9.67
N PHE A 9 19.11 5.99 -9.07
CA PHE A 9 18.67 6.48 -7.77
C PHE A 9 18.42 7.99 -7.86
N PRO A 10 17.35 8.50 -7.23
CA PRO A 10 16.30 7.78 -6.49
C PRO A 10 15.26 7.12 -7.40
N ASN A 11 15.40 7.25 -8.71
CA ASN A 11 14.39 6.89 -9.70
C ASN A 11 14.29 5.37 -9.94
N PRO A 12 13.11 4.86 -10.37
CA PRO A 12 12.97 3.50 -10.87
C PRO A 12 13.89 3.22 -12.06
N VAL A 13 14.14 1.94 -12.31
CA VAL A 13 14.86 1.50 -13.51
C VAL A 13 13.93 1.57 -14.72
N GLU A 14 14.45 2.04 -15.85
CA GLU A 14 13.70 2.15 -17.11
C GLU A 14 14.17 1.17 -18.19
N THR A 15 15.39 0.65 -18.09
CA THR A 15 16.00 -0.23 -19.10
C THR A 15 16.41 -1.57 -18.52
N ARG A 16 16.27 -2.63 -19.32
CA ARG A 16 16.61 -3.99 -18.85
C ARG A 16 18.06 -4.15 -18.38
N THR A 17 19.02 -3.45 -18.99
CA THR A 17 20.45 -3.57 -18.65
C THR A 17 20.75 -3.23 -17.19
N ASP A 18 19.91 -2.36 -16.62
CA ASP A 18 20.09 -1.79 -15.30
C ASP A 18 19.21 -2.49 -14.26
N LEU A 19 18.36 -3.42 -14.69
CA LEU A 19 17.60 -4.28 -13.79
C LEU A 19 18.58 -5.27 -13.16
N PHE A 20 18.80 -5.10 -11.86
CA PHE A 20 19.49 -6.09 -11.05
C PHE A 20 18.47 -6.95 -10.33
N ASP A 21 18.76 -8.26 -10.28
CA ASP A 21 17.87 -9.27 -9.74
C ASP A 21 16.51 -9.29 -10.50
N ARG A 22 15.56 -10.11 -10.09
CA ARG A 22 14.20 -10.19 -10.66
C ARG A 22 14.06 -10.84 -12.04
N GLU A 23 15.12 -11.44 -12.59
CA GLU A 23 15.04 -12.20 -13.84
C GLU A 23 14.06 -13.37 -13.74
N ARG A 24 13.92 -13.97 -12.54
CA ARG A 24 12.95 -15.03 -12.28
C ARG A 24 11.51 -14.52 -12.39
N GLU A 25 11.22 -13.41 -11.73
CA GLU A 25 9.90 -12.75 -11.75
C GLU A 25 9.58 -12.26 -13.16
N LEU A 26 10.55 -11.62 -13.83
CA LEU A 26 10.41 -11.18 -15.22
C LEU A 26 10.10 -12.35 -16.15
N ALA A 27 10.85 -13.45 -16.08
CA ALA A 27 10.62 -14.63 -16.90
C ALA A 27 9.22 -15.22 -16.67
N MET A 28 8.78 -15.28 -15.41
CA MET A 28 7.44 -15.77 -15.05
C MET A 28 6.32 -14.86 -15.59
N ILE A 29 6.51 -13.54 -15.51
CA ILE A 29 5.57 -12.57 -16.08
C ILE A 29 5.50 -12.73 -17.61
N GLN A 30 6.64 -12.81 -18.28
CA GLN A 30 6.72 -12.99 -19.74
C GLN A 30 6.06 -14.30 -20.20
N GLU A 31 6.33 -15.40 -19.50
CA GLU A 31 5.70 -16.70 -19.76
C GLU A 31 4.17 -16.60 -19.61
N ASN A 32 3.69 -15.95 -18.55
CA ASN A 32 2.26 -15.80 -18.33
C ASN A 32 1.59 -14.89 -19.36
N LEU A 33 2.24 -13.78 -19.72
CA LEU A 33 1.73 -12.86 -20.74
C LEU A 33 1.72 -13.48 -22.14
N ARG A 34 2.65 -14.38 -22.48
CA ARG A 34 2.59 -15.14 -23.74
C ARG A 34 1.60 -16.31 -23.71
N SER A 35 1.19 -16.76 -22.53
CA SER A 35 0.24 -17.87 -22.39
C SER A 35 -1.12 -17.52 -23.02
N PRO A 36 -1.80 -18.47 -23.70
CA PRO A 36 -3.18 -18.27 -24.13
C PRO A 36 -4.15 -18.12 -22.95
N ILE A 37 -3.78 -18.58 -21.75
CA ILE A 37 -4.58 -18.42 -20.54
C ILE A 37 -4.46 -16.97 -20.05
N ARG A 38 -5.58 -16.25 -20.00
CA ARG A 38 -5.64 -14.84 -19.60
C ARG A 38 -5.70 -14.68 -18.08
N ARG A 39 -4.63 -15.08 -17.40
CA ARG A 39 -4.49 -14.79 -15.97
C ARG A 39 -4.02 -13.35 -15.78
N PRO A 40 -4.59 -12.60 -14.85
CA PRO A 40 -4.03 -11.32 -14.47
C PRO A 40 -2.66 -11.55 -13.80
N VAL A 41 -1.71 -10.66 -14.08
CA VAL A 41 -0.38 -10.65 -13.48
C VAL A 41 -0.34 -9.55 -12.43
N LEU A 42 0.10 -9.89 -11.23
CA LEU A 42 0.24 -8.97 -10.11
C LEU A 42 1.70 -8.94 -9.65
N ILE A 43 2.33 -7.78 -9.66
CA ILE A 43 3.65 -7.55 -9.06
C ILE A 43 3.41 -7.04 -7.64
N LYS A 44 3.62 -7.89 -6.65
CA LYS A 44 3.35 -7.61 -5.23
C LYS A 44 4.66 -7.37 -4.49
N GLY A 45 4.70 -6.42 -3.57
CA GLY A 45 5.83 -6.25 -2.66
C GLY A 45 5.73 -4.98 -1.84
N GLU A 46 6.49 -4.87 -0.76
CA GLU A 46 6.51 -3.64 0.06
C GLU A 46 7.00 -2.42 -0.74
N ARG A 47 6.84 -1.22 -0.17
CA ARG A 47 7.22 0.02 -0.89
C ARG A 47 8.69 0.02 -1.26
N VAL A 48 9.00 0.71 -2.35
CA VAL A 48 10.38 0.88 -2.84
C VAL A 48 11.17 -0.43 -3.09
N MET A 49 10.49 -1.59 -3.17
CA MET A 49 11.08 -2.90 -3.52
C MET A 49 11.35 -3.09 -5.03
N GLY A 50 11.17 -2.05 -5.85
CA GLY A 50 11.40 -2.13 -7.31
C GLY A 50 10.20 -2.60 -8.13
N LYS A 51 8.98 -2.49 -7.61
CA LYS A 51 7.74 -2.82 -8.35
C LYS A 51 7.61 -2.04 -9.66
N THR A 52 7.76 -0.71 -9.59
CA THR A 52 7.72 0.20 -10.75
C THR A 52 8.85 -0.13 -11.72
N SER A 53 10.07 -0.37 -11.22
CA SER A 53 11.21 -0.80 -12.04
C SER A 53 10.88 -2.06 -12.85
N LEU A 54 10.38 -3.11 -12.20
CA LEU A 54 10.04 -4.36 -12.90
C LEU A 54 8.89 -4.16 -13.90
N MET A 55 7.89 -3.36 -13.53
CA MET A 55 6.77 -3.03 -14.43
C MET A 55 7.26 -2.27 -15.68
N ASN A 56 8.18 -1.32 -15.54
CA ASN A 56 8.78 -0.59 -16.66
C ASN A 56 9.49 -1.56 -17.62
N ILE A 57 10.27 -2.51 -17.10
CA ILE A 57 10.96 -3.51 -17.95
C ILE A 57 9.98 -4.43 -18.66
N VAL A 58 8.89 -4.83 -17.99
CA VAL A 58 7.83 -5.62 -18.64
C VAL A 58 7.14 -4.81 -19.75
N ILE A 59 6.91 -3.52 -19.53
CA ILE A 59 6.31 -2.62 -20.52
C ILE A 59 7.24 -2.42 -21.72
N GLU A 60 8.51 -2.15 -21.48
CA GLU A 60 9.56 -2.02 -22.51
C GLU A 60 9.58 -3.30 -23.37
N TRP A 61 9.73 -4.46 -22.71
CA TRP A 61 9.72 -5.77 -23.37
C TRP A 61 8.43 -6.02 -24.16
N ALA A 62 7.25 -5.77 -23.58
CA ALA A 62 5.97 -6.05 -24.24
C ALA A 62 5.75 -5.15 -25.47
N SER A 63 6.26 -3.93 -25.42
CA SER A 63 6.22 -2.99 -26.55
C SER A 63 7.10 -3.47 -27.71
N GLU A 64 8.24 -4.09 -27.42
CA GLU A 64 9.17 -4.65 -28.41
C GLU A 64 8.76 -6.03 -28.93
N ASP A 65 8.13 -6.87 -28.10
CA ASP A 65 7.73 -8.25 -28.44
C ASP A 65 6.78 -8.31 -29.65
N GLY A 66 6.03 -7.23 -29.88
CA GLY A 66 5.20 -7.07 -31.05
C GLY A 66 3.90 -7.88 -31.01
N GLN A 67 3.62 -8.63 -29.94
CA GLN A 67 2.33 -9.28 -29.69
C GLN A 67 1.39 -8.44 -28.84
N PHE A 68 1.85 -7.31 -28.28
CA PHE A 68 1.07 -6.49 -27.37
C PHE A 68 0.84 -5.07 -27.90
N VAL A 69 -0.30 -4.52 -27.53
CA VAL A 69 -0.59 -3.08 -27.53
C VAL A 69 -0.66 -2.69 -26.06
N VAL A 70 0.33 -1.94 -25.58
CA VAL A 70 0.50 -1.66 -24.15
C VAL A 70 -0.21 -0.35 -23.80
N LEU A 71 -1.14 -0.42 -22.85
CA LEU A 71 -1.88 0.74 -22.34
C LEU A 71 -1.57 0.94 -20.87
N GLN A 72 -0.82 1.99 -20.56
CA GLN A 72 -0.62 2.43 -19.17
C GLN A 72 -1.79 3.30 -18.75
N LEU A 73 -2.55 2.84 -17.76
CA LEU A 73 -3.75 3.52 -17.31
C LEU A 73 -3.41 4.47 -16.15
N PRO A 74 -3.92 5.72 -16.18
CA PRO A 74 -3.74 6.64 -15.06
C PRO A 74 -4.58 6.19 -13.85
N ARG A 75 -4.32 6.82 -12.71
CA ARG A 75 -5.16 6.63 -11.52
C ARG A 75 -6.53 7.24 -11.76
N VAL A 76 -7.57 6.47 -11.49
CA VAL A 76 -8.97 6.89 -11.65
C VAL A 76 -9.76 6.66 -10.37
N THR A 77 -10.85 7.40 -10.21
CA THR A 77 -11.71 7.36 -9.00
C THR A 77 -13.10 6.81 -9.27
N SER A 78 -13.41 6.40 -10.51
CA SER A 78 -14.71 5.84 -10.88
C SER A 78 -14.58 4.80 -11.99
N ARG A 79 -15.56 3.89 -12.07
CA ARG A 79 -15.63 2.87 -13.14
C ARG A 79 -15.76 3.51 -14.52
N ASP A 80 -16.53 4.59 -14.64
CA ASP A 80 -16.76 5.24 -15.92
C ASP A 80 -15.47 5.90 -16.45
N ALA A 81 -14.69 6.54 -15.57
CA ALA A 81 -13.36 7.05 -15.93
C ALA A 81 -12.42 5.90 -16.33
N PHE A 82 -12.44 4.77 -15.61
CA PHE A 82 -11.63 3.61 -15.96
C PHE A 82 -11.97 3.04 -17.35
N ILE A 83 -13.27 2.94 -17.66
CA ILE A 83 -13.77 2.54 -18.98
C ILE A 83 -13.30 3.51 -20.07
N GLU A 84 -13.39 4.80 -19.78
CA GLU A 84 -13.01 5.88 -20.69
C GLU A 84 -11.53 5.81 -21.06
N GLU A 85 -10.64 5.71 -20.06
CA GLU A 85 -9.19 5.60 -20.26
C GLU A 85 -8.81 4.36 -21.08
N ILE A 86 -9.46 3.22 -20.83
CA ILE A 86 -9.21 2.00 -21.62
C ILE A 86 -9.64 2.21 -23.08
N LEU A 87 -10.86 2.70 -23.31
CA LEU A 87 -11.37 2.87 -24.68
C LEU A 87 -10.61 3.94 -25.46
N ASP A 88 -10.24 5.06 -24.82
CA ASP A 88 -9.43 6.08 -25.45
C ASP A 88 -8.02 5.57 -25.77
N GLY A 89 -7.41 4.80 -24.87
CA GLY A 89 -6.11 4.16 -25.12
C GLY A 89 -6.15 3.20 -26.32
N ILE A 90 -7.13 2.30 -26.37
CA ILE A 90 -7.32 1.39 -27.52
C ILE A 90 -7.59 2.20 -28.80
N ALA A 91 -8.41 3.24 -28.74
CA ALA A 91 -8.72 4.07 -29.92
C ALA A 91 -7.50 4.84 -30.43
N ALA A 92 -6.67 5.38 -29.53
CA ALA A 92 -5.45 6.10 -29.87
C ALA A 92 -4.44 5.18 -30.58
N GLU A 93 -4.22 3.98 -30.04
CA GLU A 93 -3.34 2.96 -30.64
C GLU A 93 -3.88 2.49 -32.01
N ALA A 94 -5.19 2.45 -32.19
CA ALA A 94 -5.83 2.16 -33.47
C ALA A 94 -5.80 3.35 -34.47
N GLY A 95 -5.17 4.48 -34.11
CA GLY A 95 -5.07 5.67 -34.95
C GLY A 95 -6.38 6.44 -35.13
N THR A 96 -7.32 6.30 -34.19
CA THR A 96 -8.65 6.92 -34.25
C THR A 96 -9.01 7.60 -32.92
N SER A 97 -10.28 7.99 -32.74
CA SER A 97 -10.79 8.50 -31.48
C SER A 97 -12.26 8.12 -31.27
N LEU A 98 -12.70 8.08 -30.02
CA LEU A 98 -14.10 7.80 -29.69
C LEU A 98 -15.05 8.87 -30.24
N HIS A 99 -14.59 10.11 -30.40
CA HIS A 99 -15.35 11.19 -31.06
C HIS A 99 -15.57 10.88 -32.54
N ARG A 100 -14.53 10.52 -33.29
CA ARG A 100 -14.62 10.15 -34.71
C ARG A 100 -15.54 8.96 -34.96
N LEU A 101 -15.59 8.03 -34.00
CA LEU A 101 -16.43 6.83 -34.07
C LEU A 101 -17.87 7.06 -33.56
N GLY A 102 -18.19 8.26 -33.06
CA GLY A 102 -19.52 8.61 -32.56
C GLY A 102 -19.85 8.10 -31.15
N TYR A 103 -18.87 7.52 -30.45
CA TYR A 103 -19.01 7.06 -29.06
C TYR A 103 -18.74 8.18 -28.04
N ARG A 104 -18.24 9.34 -28.47
CA ARG A 104 -18.10 10.54 -27.64
C ARG A 104 -18.83 11.70 -28.29
N ASN A 105 -19.66 12.42 -27.54
CA ASN A 105 -20.36 13.59 -28.06
C ASN A 105 -19.47 14.85 -28.07
N ASP A 106 -19.96 15.94 -28.67
CA ASP A 106 -19.22 17.22 -28.74
C ASP A 106 -19.00 17.90 -27.39
N GLN A 107 -19.71 17.45 -26.35
CA GLN A 107 -19.51 17.87 -24.96
C GLN A 107 -18.49 16.99 -24.22
N GLY A 108 -17.84 16.06 -24.92
CA GLY A 108 -16.87 15.14 -24.34
C GLY A 108 -17.45 13.96 -23.58
N ARG A 109 -18.78 13.79 -23.52
CA ARG A 109 -19.40 12.68 -22.78
C ARG A 109 -19.35 11.38 -23.55
N LEU A 110 -18.87 10.32 -22.90
CA LEU A 110 -18.89 8.96 -23.41
C LEU A 110 -20.34 8.44 -23.54
N ARG A 111 -20.63 7.76 -24.65
CA ARG A 111 -21.90 7.10 -24.97
C ARG A 111 -21.78 5.58 -24.84
N VAL A 112 -21.06 5.15 -23.80
CA VAL A 112 -20.93 3.76 -23.39
C VAL A 112 -21.36 3.73 -21.93
N SER A 113 -22.47 3.07 -21.65
CA SER A 113 -23.15 3.05 -20.36
C SER A 113 -23.24 1.65 -19.76
N THR A 114 -23.04 0.62 -20.59
CA THR A 114 -23.11 -0.77 -20.18
C THR A 114 -21.83 -1.52 -20.50
N VAL A 115 -21.59 -2.61 -19.78
CA VAL A 115 -20.46 -3.51 -20.03
C VAL A 115 -20.56 -4.16 -21.42
N THR A 116 -21.76 -4.47 -21.89
CA THR A 116 -21.98 -5.01 -23.24
C THR A 116 -21.59 -4.01 -24.32
N GLU A 117 -21.97 -2.74 -24.17
CA GLU A 117 -21.53 -1.68 -25.07
C GLU A 117 -20.01 -1.55 -25.06
N PHE A 118 -19.39 -1.55 -23.88
CA PHE A 118 -17.93 -1.55 -23.75
C PHE A 118 -17.29 -2.69 -24.54
N VAL A 119 -17.74 -3.93 -24.34
CA VAL A 119 -17.18 -5.11 -25.02
C VAL A 119 -17.30 -4.98 -26.54
N ASN A 120 -18.44 -4.49 -27.04
CA ASN A 120 -18.64 -4.28 -28.48
C ASN A 120 -17.68 -3.23 -29.05
N VAL A 121 -17.52 -2.09 -28.35
CA VAL A 121 -16.62 -1.02 -28.78
C VAL A 121 -15.17 -1.49 -28.73
N ALA A 122 -14.76 -2.12 -27.62
CA ALA A 122 -13.39 -2.63 -27.44
C ALA A 122 -13.05 -3.70 -28.48
N THR A 123 -13.98 -4.61 -28.81
CA THR A 123 -13.79 -5.62 -29.87
C THR A 123 -13.56 -4.95 -31.21
N ARG A 124 -14.44 -4.02 -31.60
CA ARG A 124 -14.35 -3.30 -32.87
C ARG A 124 -13.05 -2.50 -33.02
N LEU A 125 -12.62 -1.85 -31.94
CA LEU A 125 -11.35 -1.13 -31.93
C LEU A 125 -10.15 -2.09 -32.02
N SER A 126 -10.23 -3.25 -31.35
CA SER A 126 -9.18 -4.26 -31.33
C SER A 126 -8.99 -4.97 -32.68
N ASP A 127 -9.97 -4.92 -33.59
CA ASP A 127 -9.84 -5.44 -34.96
C ASP A 127 -8.65 -4.79 -35.71
N ALA A 128 -8.25 -3.56 -35.34
CA ALA A 128 -7.09 -2.90 -35.91
C ALA A 128 -5.75 -3.59 -35.58
N PHE A 129 -5.71 -4.43 -34.54
CA PHE A 129 -4.47 -4.98 -33.98
C PHE A 129 -4.19 -6.44 -34.38
N THR A 130 -4.86 -6.97 -35.41
CA THR A 130 -4.74 -8.34 -35.97
C THR A 130 -3.78 -9.28 -35.21
N GLY A 131 -4.32 -10.10 -34.32
CA GLY A 131 -3.56 -11.13 -33.60
C GLY A 131 -2.76 -10.66 -32.37
N ARG A 132 -2.82 -9.36 -32.02
CA ARG A 132 -2.21 -8.81 -30.80
C ARG A 132 -3.17 -8.78 -29.62
N HIS A 133 -2.59 -8.78 -28.42
CA HIS A 133 -3.29 -8.59 -27.16
C HIS A 133 -3.17 -7.15 -26.67
N VAL A 134 -4.23 -6.61 -26.05
CA VAL A 134 -4.15 -5.33 -25.34
C VAL A 134 -3.67 -5.62 -23.91
N LEU A 135 -2.50 -5.10 -23.53
CA LEU A 135 -1.96 -5.23 -22.18
C LEU A 135 -2.31 -3.97 -21.37
N LEU A 136 -3.24 -4.11 -20.42
CA LEU A 136 -3.61 -3.05 -19.50
C LEU A 136 -2.66 -3.05 -18.31
N CYS A 137 -1.98 -1.93 -18.10
CA CYS A 137 -0.98 -1.72 -17.08
C CYS A 137 -1.51 -0.72 -16.03
N VAL A 138 -1.73 -1.17 -14.79
CA VAL A 138 -2.21 -0.32 -13.68
C VAL A 138 -1.20 -0.30 -12.54
N GLU A 139 -0.61 0.86 -12.27
CA GLU A 139 0.35 1.02 -11.17
C GLU A 139 -0.37 1.31 -9.84
N GLU A 140 0.09 0.67 -8.76
CA GLU A 140 -0.43 0.79 -7.40
C GLU A 140 -1.97 0.68 -7.35
N LEU A 141 -2.51 -0.41 -7.89
CA LEU A 141 -3.96 -0.65 -7.94
C LEU A 141 -4.59 -0.60 -6.54
N ASP A 142 -3.90 -1.07 -5.51
CA ASP A 142 -4.32 -0.96 -4.13
C ASP A 142 -4.52 0.49 -3.70
N SER A 143 -3.55 1.35 -4.00
CA SER A 143 -3.62 2.77 -3.68
C SER A 143 -4.69 3.48 -4.50
N MET A 144 -4.89 3.11 -5.76
CA MET A 144 -5.98 3.64 -6.58
C MET A 144 -7.35 3.32 -5.97
N LEU A 145 -7.58 2.08 -5.55
CA LEU A 145 -8.83 1.64 -4.96
C LEU A 145 -9.09 2.26 -3.58
N ILE A 146 -8.05 2.42 -2.74
CA ILE A 146 -8.17 3.06 -1.42
C ILE A 146 -8.64 4.52 -1.54
N ASN A 147 -8.26 5.22 -2.62
CA ASN A 147 -8.65 6.61 -2.84
C ASN A 147 -10.04 6.76 -3.50
N CYS A 148 -10.71 5.66 -3.82
CA CYS A 148 -12.07 5.67 -4.35
C CYS A 148 -13.10 5.66 -3.20
N GLN A 149 -14.31 6.18 -3.46
CA GLN A 149 -15.46 5.86 -2.62
C GLN A 149 -15.75 4.35 -2.70
N ASP A 150 -16.25 3.76 -1.62
CA ASP A 150 -16.48 2.31 -1.51
C ASP A 150 -17.23 1.70 -2.71
N GLU A 151 -18.35 2.31 -3.09
CA GLU A 151 -19.13 1.86 -4.25
C GLU A 151 -18.33 1.94 -5.56
N ALA A 152 -17.53 2.98 -5.75
CA ALA A 152 -16.73 3.15 -6.96
C ALA A 152 -15.57 2.13 -7.03
N ALA A 153 -14.94 1.83 -5.89
CA ALA A 153 -13.89 0.81 -5.82
C ALA A 153 -14.42 -0.58 -6.20
N ASP A 154 -15.58 -0.94 -5.66
CA ASP A 154 -16.23 -2.23 -5.93
C ASP A 154 -16.67 -2.33 -7.40
N GLN A 155 -17.17 -1.22 -7.97
CA GLN A 155 -17.52 -1.14 -9.39
C GLN A 155 -16.30 -1.29 -10.32
N ILE A 156 -15.15 -0.69 -9.97
CA ILE A 156 -13.90 -0.86 -10.73
C ILE A 156 -13.43 -2.32 -10.66
N MET A 157 -13.41 -2.91 -9.46
CA MET A 157 -12.99 -4.30 -9.28
C MET A 157 -13.91 -5.30 -9.98
N GLY A 158 -15.23 -5.11 -9.89
CA GLY A 158 -16.20 -5.91 -10.62
C GLY A 158 -16.00 -5.82 -12.14
N PHE A 159 -15.64 -4.65 -12.64
CA PHE A 159 -15.32 -4.46 -14.05
C PHE A 159 -14.00 -5.14 -14.46
N ILE A 160 -12.93 -5.01 -13.67
CA ILE A 160 -11.66 -5.73 -13.91
C ILE A 160 -11.88 -7.24 -13.97
N LEU A 161 -12.65 -7.79 -13.02
CA LEU A 161 -13.02 -9.21 -13.00
C LEU A 161 -13.77 -9.62 -14.27
N HIS A 162 -14.71 -8.79 -14.74
CA HIS A 162 -15.41 -9.03 -15.99
C HIS A 162 -14.46 -9.02 -17.19
N LEU A 163 -13.52 -8.08 -17.27
CA LEU A 163 -12.54 -8.01 -18.35
C LEU A 163 -11.69 -9.27 -18.42
N VAL A 164 -11.17 -9.73 -17.27
CA VAL A 164 -10.36 -10.95 -17.16
C VAL A 164 -11.12 -12.19 -17.62
N GLN A 165 -12.43 -12.25 -17.38
CA GLN A 165 -13.29 -13.37 -17.77
C GLN A 165 -13.86 -13.24 -19.20
N SER A 166 -13.69 -12.09 -19.84
CA SER A 166 -14.27 -11.81 -21.15
C SER A 166 -13.50 -12.49 -22.30
N ALA A 167 -14.15 -12.58 -23.46
CA ALA A 167 -13.53 -13.07 -24.69
C ALA A 167 -12.58 -12.05 -25.34
N LEU A 168 -12.53 -10.81 -24.86
CA LEU A 168 -11.64 -9.76 -25.39
C LEU A 168 -10.16 -10.17 -25.28
N PRO A 169 -9.31 -9.84 -26.27
CA PRO A 169 -7.88 -10.16 -26.24
C PRO A 169 -7.09 -9.29 -25.24
N ILE A 170 -7.67 -8.99 -24.08
CA ILE A 170 -7.09 -8.15 -23.04
C ILE A 170 -6.32 -9.01 -22.03
N LYS A 171 -5.15 -8.52 -21.64
CA LYS A 171 -4.33 -9.02 -20.53
C LYS A 171 -4.15 -7.90 -19.52
N PHE A 172 -3.97 -8.27 -18.26
CA PHE A 172 -3.92 -7.32 -17.15
C PHE A 172 -2.62 -7.50 -16.37
N LEU A 173 -1.89 -6.40 -16.16
CA LEU A 173 -0.69 -6.30 -15.36
C LEU A 173 -0.88 -5.18 -14.34
N SER A 174 -0.62 -5.46 -13.06
CA SER A 174 -0.71 -4.42 -12.04
C SER A 174 0.30 -4.60 -10.91
N THR A 175 0.70 -3.50 -10.29
CA THR A 175 1.50 -3.51 -9.06
C THR A 175 0.62 -3.33 -7.82
N LEU A 176 1.00 -3.97 -6.72
CA LEU A 176 0.32 -3.93 -5.44
C LEU A 176 1.36 -3.81 -4.31
N THR A 177 1.12 -2.91 -3.35
CA THR A 177 1.87 -2.93 -2.08
C THR A 177 1.25 -3.92 -1.12
N ARG A 178 -0.08 -3.86 -0.95
CA ARG A 178 -0.86 -4.83 -0.18
C ARG A 178 -2.01 -5.35 -1.03
N VAL A 179 -2.55 -6.51 -0.68
CA VAL A 179 -3.82 -6.96 -1.23
C VAL A 179 -4.91 -6.25 -0.42
N PRO A 180 -5.70 -5.33 -1.02
CA PRO A 180 -6.80 -4.68 -0.33
C PRO A 180 -7.79 -5.72 0.18
N ALA A 181 -8.39 -5.50 1.36
CA ALA A 181 -9.47 -6.35 1.89
C ALA A 181 -10.61 -6.50 0.88
N ARG A 182 -10.81 -5.50 0.01
CA ARG A 182 -11.78 -5.53 -1.08
C ARG A 182 -11.49 -6.55 -2.17
N ILE A 183 -10.21 -6.78 -2.42
CA ILE A 183 -9.81 -7.86 -3.30
C ILE A 183 -10.07 -9.21 -2.61
N LEU A 184 -10.10 -9.29 -1.27
CA LEU A 184 -10.32 -10.51 -0.48
C LEU A 184 -11.80 -10.82 -0.16
N HIS A 185 -12.78 -10.07 -0.70
CA HIS A 185 -14.22 -10.12 -0.33
C HIS A 185 -14.92 -11.50 -0.43
N SER A 186 -14.26 -12.51 -0.96
CA SER A 186 -14.63 -13.92 -0.80
C SER A 186 -13.34 -14.68 -0.57
N ASP A 187 -13.23 -15.53 0.44
CA ASP A 187 -12.06 -16.41 0.59
C ASP A 187 -12.32 -17.76 -0.12
N PRO A 188 -11.55 -18.11 -1.18
CA PRO A 188 -10.51 -17.32 -1.85
C PRO A 188 -11.07 -16.41 -2.95
N SER A 189 -10.45 -15.24 -3.11
CA SER A 189 -10.90 -14.23 -4.08
C SER A 189 -10.71 -14.75 -5.51
N PRO A 190 -11.72 -14.66 -6.38
CA PRO A 190 -11.59 -15.05 -7.79
C PRO A 190 -10.46 -14.31 -8.51
N PHE A 191 -10.18 -13.05 -8.11
CA PHE A 191 -9.10 -12.26 -8.71
C PHE A 191 -7.72 -12.80 -8.29
N ILE A 192 -7.51 -13.01 -6.99
CA ILE A 192 -6.21 -13.46 -6.45
C ILE A 192 -5.94 -14.92 -6.79
N SER A 193 -6.93 -15.79 -6.62
CA SER A 193 -6.80 -17.22 -6.95
C SER A 193 -6.57 -17.46 -8.45
N GLY A 194 -7.13 -16.59 -9.30
CA GLY A 194 -6.91 -16.61 -10.75
C GLY A 194 -5.62 -15.94 -11.22
N ALA A 195 -4.97 -15.12 -10.38
CA ALA A 195 -3.80 -14.34 -10.74
C ALA A 195 -2.49 -15.15 -10.74
N ARG A 196 -1.50 -14.65 -11.47
CA ARG A 196 -0.09 -14.97 -11.24
C ARG A 196 0.56 -13.82 -10.48
N ILE A 197 1.18 -14.15 -9.35
CA ILE A 197 1.76 -13.14 -8.45
C ILE A 197 3.28 -13.26 -8.50
N ALA A 198 3.94 -12.19 -8.92
CA ALA A 198 5.37 -11.98 -8.79
C ALA A 198 5.62 -11.22 -7.49
N GLU A 199 6.08 -11.93 -6.46
CA GLU A 199 6.34 -11.36 -5.14
C GLU A 199 7.78 -10.87 -5.05
N LEU A 200 7.94 -9.56 -4.81
CA LEU A 200 9.23 -8.90 -4.65
C LEU A 200 9.61 -8.85 -3.17
N LEU A 201 10.64 -9.60 -2.83
CA LEU A 201 11.21 -9.69 -1.49
C LEU A 201 12.53 -8.91 -1.41
N ALA A 202 12.94 -8.52 -0.20
CA ALA A 202 14.28 -7.97 0.00
C ALA A 202 15.35 -8.98 -0.45
N TRP A 203 16.48 -8.48 -0.95
CA TRP A 203 17.62 -9.30 -1.33
C TRP A 203 18.19 -10.04 -0.12
N THR A 204 18.65 -11.25 -0.36
CA THR A 204 19.54 -11.95 0.55
C THR A 204 20.87 -11.22 0.67
N ILE A 205 21.66 -11.58 1.68
CA ILE A 205 23.03 -11.06 1.84
C ILE A 205 23.91 -11.39 0.63
N ALA A 206 23.72 -12.55 0.02
CA ALA A 206 24.48 -12.98 -1.16
C ALA A 206 24.12 -12.13 -2.39
N GLU A 207 22.83 -11.95 -2.68
CA GLU A 207 22.34 -11.10 -3.78
C GLU A 207 22.75 -9.63 -3.58
N SER A 208 22.69 -9.14 -2.34
CA SER A 208 23.14 -7.79 -2.01
C SER A 208 24.64 -7.61 -2.27
N ARG A 209 25.48 -8.60 -1.93
CA ARG A 209 26.91 -8.58 -2.21
C ARG A 209 27.20 -8.59 -3.70
N GLU A 210 26.51 -9.46 -4.46
CA GLU A 210 26.63 -9.50 -5.92
C GLU A 210 26.25 -8.16 -6.57
N TYR A 211 25.18 -7.53 -6.11
CA TYR A 211 24.78 -6.21 -6.60
C TYR A 211 25.87 -5.16 -6.38
N VAL A 212 26.37 -5.09 -5.15
CA VAL A 212 27.39 -4.12 -4.72
C VAL A 212 28.68 -4.34 -5.50
N ASP A 213 29.12 -5.59 -5.66
CA ASP A 213 30.31 -5.95 -6.43
C ASP A 213 30.20 -5.51 -7.89
N LYS A 214 29.06 -5.80 -8.53
CA LYS A 214 28.81 -5.39 -9.93
C LYS A 214 28.87 -3.87 -10.09
N LEU A 215 28.30 -3.15 -9.14
CA LEU A 215 28.17 -1.69 -9.20
C LEU A 215 29.46 -0.94 -8.85
N LEU A 216 30.19 -1.40 -7.83
CA LEU A 216 31.42 -0.74 -7.37
C LEU A 216 32.68 -1.28 -8.06
N GLN A 217 32.53 -2.19 -9.04
CA GLN A 217 33.63 -2.87 -9.71
C GLN A 217 34.68 -1.88 -10.23
N GLY A 218 35.90 -1.97 -9.70
CA GLY A 218 37.03 -1.13 -10.11
C GLY A 218 36.97 0.32 -9.60
N PHE A 219 36.01 0.64 -8.73
CA PHE A 219 35.81 1.98 -8.17
C PHE A 219 36.14 2.02 -6.66
N VAL A 220 35.44 1.24 -5.85
CA VAL A 220 35.62 1.17 -4.39
C VAL A 220 35.65 -0.29 -3.95
N ALA A 221 36.64 -0.66 -3.14
CA ALA A 221 36.76 -2.01 -2.59
C ALA A 221 36.26 -2.04 -1.14
N LEU A 222 35.29 -2.91 -0.84
CA LEU A 222 34.76 -3.11 0.51
C LEU A 222 35.47 -4.29 1.18
N ASP A 223 35.79 -4.17 2.47
CA ASP A 223 36.12 -5.32 3.30
C ASP A 223 34.85 -6.06 3.77
N ASP A 224 35.01 -7.25 4.35
CA ASP A 224 33.86 -8.07 4.77
C ASP A 224 32.99 -7.35 5.83
N ASP A 225 33.62 -6.61 6.75
CA ASP A 225 32.90 -5.82 7.76
C ASP A 225 32.06 -4.69 7.11
N ALA A 226 32.57 -4.04 6.07
CA ALA A 226 31.83 -3.05 5.29
C ALA A 226 30.64 -3.67 4.56
N TYR A 227 30.77 -4.87 3.99
CA TYR A 227 29.63 -5.58 3.39
C TYR A 227 28.55 -5.91 4.41
N GLU A 228 28.96 -6.42 5.58
CA GLU A 228 28.02 -6.74 6.66
C GLU A 228 27.29 -5.49 7.15
N GLN A 229 28.00 -4.36 7.34
CA GLN A 229 27.39 -3.10 7.74
C GLN A 229 26.48 -2.52 6.66
N LEU A 230 26.86 -2.61 5.38
CA LEU A 230 26.02 -2.14 4.29
C LEU A 230 24.73 -2.96 4.21
N TYR A 231 24.84 -4.28 4.35
CA TYR A 231 23.67 -5.16 4.40
C TYR A 231 22.83 -4.89 5.65
N ALA A 232 23.42 -4.62 6.81
CA ALA A 232 22.68 -4.25 8.02
C ALA A 232 21.94 -2.91 7.85
N ALA A 233 22.55 -1.96 7.14
CA ALA A 233 21.96 -0.65 6.86
C ALA A 233 20.79 -0.74 5.86
N GLY A 234 20.98 -1.45 4.74
CA GLY A 234 19.96 -1.60 3.69
C GLY A 234 18.95 -2.71 3.95
N GLY A 235 19.31 -3.72 4.74
CA GLY A 235 18.53 -4.95 4.99
C GLY A 235 18.15 -5.71 3.72
N GLY A 236 18.98 -5.63 2.67
CA GLY A 236 18.68 -6.17 1.34
C GLY A 236 17.60 -5.40 0.56
N HIS A 237 17.10 -4.29 1.11
CA HIS A 237 16.07 -3.49 0.45
C HIS A 237 16.68 -2.69 -0.71
N PRO A 238 16.26 -2.87 -1.97
CA PRO A 238 16.94 -2.29 -3.14
C PRO A 238 17.17 -0.78 -3.06
N TYR A 239 16.11 -0.02 -2.75
CA TYR A 239 16.20 1.44 -2.63
C TYR A 239 17.12 1.90 -1.48
N LEU A 240 17.02 1.29 -0.29
CA LEU A 240 17.82 1.68 0.87
C LEU A 240 19.31 1.33 0.65
N THR A 241 19.59 0.15 0.10
CA THR A 241 20.95 -0.24 -0.28
C THR A 241 21.54 0.74 -1.29
N LYS A 242 20.79 1.11 -2.34
CA LYS A 242 21.22 2.13 -3.31
C LYS A 242 21.45 3.50 -2.67
N ALA A 243 20.60 3.93 -1.73
CA ALA A 243 20.76 5.20 -1.04
C ALA A 243 22.09 5.27 -0.25
N VAL A 244 22.43 4.21 0.49
CA VAL A 244 23.70 4.14 1.21
C VAL A 244 24.89 4.10 0.25
N LEU A 245 24.78 3.33 -0.85
CA LEU A 245 25.82 3.27 -1.88
C LEU A 245 26.05 4.61 -2.58
N HIS A 246 24.99 5.35 -2.89
CA HIS A 246 25.08 6.68 -3.46
C HIS A 246 25.89 7.60 -2.55
N ALA A 247 25.53 7.66 -1.27
CA ALA A 247 26.23 8.47 -0.28
C ALA A 247 27.69 8.01 -0.09
N LEU A 248 27.95 6.70 -0.08
CA LEU A 248 29.31 6.16 0.00
C LEU A 248 30.17 6.60 -1.18
N VAL A 249 29.61 6.54 -2.39
CA VAL A 249 30.34 6.95 -3.58
C VAL A 249 30.61 8.45 -3.57
N ASP A 250 29.64 9.28 -3.18
CA ASP A 250 29.85 10.73 -3.05
C ASP A 250 30.97 11.08 -2.05
N ILE A 251 31.02 10.37 -0.92
CA ILE A 251 32.08 10.52 0.09
C ILE A 251 33.44 10.08 -0.47
N THR A 252 33.49 8.96 -1.18
CA THR A 252 34.74 8.36 -1.69
C THR A 252 35.28 9.05 -2.94
N LEU A 253 34.43 9.66 -3.78
CA LEU A 253 34.83 10.49 -4.92
C LEU A 253 35.70 11.69 -4.52
N GLY A 254 35.68 12.10 -3.25
CA GLY A 254 36.56 13.13 -2.69
C GLY A 254 37.99 12.66 -2.39
N LEU A 255 38.30 11.37 -2.57
CA LEU A 255 39.58 10.76 -2.22
C LEU A 255 40.48 10.53 -3.46
N ALA A 256 41.79 10.64 -3.29
CA ALA A 256 42.79 10.68 -4.38
C ALA A 256 43.18 9.31 -4.98
N GLU A 257 42.77 8.20 -4.37
CA GLU A 257 43.11 6.82 -4.76
C GLU A 257 41.82 5.98 -4.74
N PRO A 258 41.71 4.86 -5.51
CA PRO A 258 40.55 3.97 -5.46
C PRO A 258 40.27 3.58 -4.01
N GLY A 259 39.15 4.09 -3.50
CA GLY A 259 38.85 4.11 -2.07
C GLY A 259 38.66 2.69 -1.56
N ARG A 260 39.31 2.35 -0.44
CA ARG A 260 38.88 1.21 0.37
C ARG A 260 37.82 1.73 1.33
N ALA A 261 36.65 1.10 1.32
CA ALA A 261 35.58 1.40 2.27
C ALA A 261 35.60 0.32 3.37
N ASN A 262 35.60 0.79 4.61
CA ASN A 262 35.48 -0.04 5.81
C ASN A 262 34.13 0.22 6.49
N ALA A 263 33.85 -0.47 7.58
CA ALA A 263 32.65 -0.27 8.39
C ALA A 263 32.36 1.20 8.75
N GLU A 264 33.38 1.98 9.13
CA GLU A 264 33.24 3.40 9.49
C GLU A 264 32.81 4.26 8.29
N SER A 265 33.33 3.95 7.10
CA SER A 265 32.92 4.62 5.85
C SER A 265 31.45 4.35 5.54
N ILE A 266 30.96 3.14 5.81
CA ILE A 266 29.54 2.79 5.64
C ILE A 266 28.69 3.53 6.67
N GLU A 267 29.09 3.60 7.93
CA GLU A 267 28.37 4.35 8.97
C GLU A 267 28.22 5.84 8.62
N ALA A 268 29.30 6.45 8.11
CA ALA A 268 29.28 7.81 7.59
C ALA A 268 28.32 7.95 6.40
N ALA A 269 28.34 6.99 5.45
CA ALA A 269 27.43 6.98 4.32
C ALA A 269 25.96 6.81 4.72
N VAL A 270 25.66 5.99 5.74
CA VAL A 270 24.32 5.84 6.31
C VAL A 270 23.83 7.15 6.92
N SER A 271 24.67 7.83 7.69
CA SER A 271 24.35 9.14 8.27
C SER A 271 24.10 10.21 7.21
N ALA A 272 24.91 10.23 6.14
CA ALA A 272 24.72 11.12 5.01
C ALA A 272 23.44 10.80 4.23
N ALA A 273 23.19 9.53 3.91
CA ALA A 273 21.98 9.09 3.22
C ALA A 273 20.71 9.44 4.02
N ALA A 274 20.71 9.23 5.34
CA ALA A 274 19.58 9.53 6.23
C ALA A 274 19.23 11.04 6.29
N THR A 275 20.15 11.92 5.90
CA THR A 275 19.93 13.37 5.86
C THR A 275 19.73 13.91 4.44
N SER A 276 19.83 13.06 3.42
CA SER A 276 19.59 13.45 2.03
C SER A 276 18.11 13.81 1.78
N PRO A 277 17.82 14.84 0.97
CA PRO A 277 16.44 15.23 0.64
C PRO A 277 15.60 14.11 0.00
N GLU A 278 16.22 13.30 -0.87
CA GLU A 278 15.55 12.24 -1.62
C GLU A 278 15.09 11.09 -0.70
N VAL A 279 15.98 10.67 0.22
CA VAL A 279 15.66 9.66 1.24
C VAL A 279 14.66 10.21 2.23
N GLU A 280 14.81 11.48 2.66
CA GLU A 280 13.86 12.12 3.56
C GLU A 280 12.44 12.11 2.98
N HIS A 281 12.28 12.60 1.75
CA HIS A 281 10.98 12.65 1.11
C HIS A 281 10.35 11.25 1.00
N THR A 282 11.15 10.27 0.58
CA THR A 282 10.69 8.90 0.38
C THR A 282 10.29 8.23 1.70
N LEU A 283 11.16 8.27 2.70
CA LEU A 283 10.89 7.65 4.01
C LEU A 283 9.75 8.36 4.75
N ALA A 284 9.66 9.69 4.67
CA ALA A 284 8.53 10.44 5.22
C ALA A 284 7.21 9.95 4.62
N ASN A 285 7.12 9.86 3.28
CA ASN A 285 5.92 9.39 2.60
C ASN A 285 5.54 7.95 2.99
N ILE A 286 6.52 7.05 3.10
CA ILE A 286 6.28 5.66 3.52
C ILE A 286 5.76 5.65 4.96
N VAL A 287 6.43 6.36 5.88
CA VAL A 287 6.07 6.43 7.29
C VAL A 287 4.67 6.99 7.48
N THR A 288 4.31 8.07 6.80
CA THR A 288 3.01 8.73 6.95
C THR A 288 1.86 7.98 6.30
N ALA A 289 2.09 7.30 5.17
CA ALA A 289 1.00 6.71 4.40
C ALA A 289 0.80 5.20 4.65
N HIS A 290 1.78 4.49 5.22
CA HIS A 290 1.76 3.01 5.28
C HIS A 290 1.87 2.42 6.68
N PHE A 291 2.21 3.22 7.67
CA PHE A 291 2.28 2.75 9.04
C PHE A 291 1.18 3.37 9.90
N SER A 292 0.61 2.55 10.78
CA SER A 292 -0.26 3.06 11.83
C SER A 292 0.56 3.88 12.84
N GLU A 293 -0.12 4.73 13.62
CA GLU A 293 0.54 5.48 14.69
C GLU A 293 1.26 4.52 15.67
N GLU A 294 0.65 3.37 15.98
CA GLU A 294 1.23 2.33 16.82
C GLU A 294 2.52 1.73 16.22
N GLU A 295 2.49 1.36 14.94
CA GLU A 295 3.67 0.86 14.23
C GLU A 295 4.81 1.88 14.22
N VAL A 296 4.50 3.17 14.01
CA VAL A 296 5.49 4.26 14.07
C VAL A 296 6.10 4.37 15.46
N GLN A 297 5.31 4.25 16.54
CA GLN A 297 5.87 4.27 17.90
C GLN A 297 6.79 3.08 18.16
N ILE A 298 6.41 1.88 17.72
CA ILE A 298 7.26 0.68 17.86
C ILE A 298 8.58 0.87 17.13
N LEU A 299 8.55 1.38 15.89
CA LEU A 299 9.75 1.67 15.11
C LEU A 299 10.63 2.74 15.79
N ARG A 300 10.05 3.76 16.45
CA ARG A 300 10.83 4.74 17.25
C ARG A 300 11.53 4.10 18.43
N VAL A 301 10.84 3.25 19.20
CA VAL A 301 11.45 2.55 20.35
C VAL A 301 12.58 1.63 19.88
N ALA A 302 12.37 0.89 18.79
CA ALA A 302 13.40 0.06 18.17
C ALA A 302 14.63 0.86 17.70
N ALA A 303 14.45 2.11 17.26
CA ALA A 303 15.55 2.96 16.80
C ALA A 303 16.37 3.59 17.95
N GLY A 304 15.75 3.79 19.12
CA GLY A 304 16.35 4.48 20.28
C GLY A 304 17.07 3.57 21.27
N SER A 305 16.34 2.65 21.91
CA SER A 305 16.86 1.82 23.01
C SER A 305 16.87 0.32 22.72
N GLY A 306 16.19 -0.13 21.66
CA GLY A 306 16.13 -1.54 21.24
C GLY A 306 15.37 -2.47 22.20
N GLU A 307 14.82 -1.98 23.32
CA GLU A 307 14.05 -2.80 24.25
C GLU A 307 12.56 -2.77 23.92
N ILE A 308 12.15 -3.50 22.88
CA ILE A 308 10.75 -3.92 22.75
C ILE A 308 10.63 -5.28 23.43
N ARG A 309 10.23 -5.30 24.70
CA ARG A 309 9.78 -6.52 25.39
C ARG A 309 8.26 -6.54 25.33
N PRO A 310 7.63 -7.34 24.45
CA PRO A 310 6.18 -7.42 24.42
C PRO A 310 5.70 -7.92 25.79
N ALA A 311 4.83 -7.14 26.44
CA ALA A 311 4.06 -7.66 27.56
C ALA A 311 3.19 -8.79 27.01
N VAL A 312 3.24 -9.96 27.66
CA VAL A 312 2.78 -11.26 27.15
C VAL A 312 1.25 -11.34 26.86
N GLN A 313 0.49 -10.24 26.93
CA GLN A 313 -0.97 -10.24 26.75
C GLN A 313 -1.60 -9.04 25.99
N ASP A 314 -0.86 -8.19 25.27
CA ASP A 314 -1.41 -6.95 24.65
C ASP A 314 -1.14 -6.75 23.13
N HIS A 315 -1.91 -5.84 22.54
CA HIS A 315 -2.02 -5.39 21.12
C HIS A 315 -0.69 -5.00 20.46
N THR A 316 0.30 -4.64 21.28
CA THR A 316 1.70 -4.49 20.87
C THR A 316 2.22 -5.74 20.15
N SER A 317 1.68 -6.93 20.47
CA SER A 317 2.01 -8.17 19.77
C SER A 317 1.51 -8.20 18.32
N GLY A 318 0.40 -7.54 17.98
CA GLY A 318 -0.16 -7.51 16.63
C GLY A 318 0.64 -6.61 15.70
N ALA A 319 0.85 -5.35 16.09
CA ALA A 319 1.66 -4.41 15.31
C ALA A 319 3.13 -4.85 15.20
N VAL A 320 3.72 -5.44 16.26
CA VAL A 320 5.06 -6.06 16.16
C VAL A 320 5.03 -7.25 15.20
N HIS A 321 4.01 -8.12 15.27
CA HIS A 321 3.87 -9.25 14.35
C HIS A 321 3.75 -8.78 12.90
N ASP A 322 2.97 -7.74 12.63
CA ASP A 322 2.82 -7.16 11.29
C ASP A 322 4.15 -6.57 10.80
N LEU A 323 4.84 -5.79 11.63
CA LEU A 323 6.15 -5.23 11.29
C LEU A 323 7.22 -6.31 11.04
N VAL A 324 7.19 -7.41 11.79
CA VAL A 324 8.09 -8.56 11.58
C VAL A 324 7.73 -9.29 10.29
N THR A 325 6.43 -9.55 10.05
CA THR A 325 5.94 -10.23 8.85
C THR A 325 6.24 -9.43 7.60
N ARG A 326 6.14 -8.10 7.68
CA ARG A 326 6.48 -7.16 6.61
C ARG A 326 7.98 -6.89 6.50
N GLY A 327 8.78 -7.49 7.39
CA GLY A 327 10.24 -7.43 7.35
C GLY A 327 10.86 -6.12 7.85
N TYR A 328 10.11 -5.23 8.50
CA TYR A 328 10.63 -3.99 9.09
C TYR A 328 11.34 -4.22 10.44
N LEU A 329 10.95 -5.27 11.16
CA LEU A 329 11.59 -5.70 12.41
C LEU A 329 12.09 -7.14 12.31
N LYS A 330 13.14 -7.44 13.08
CA LYS A 330 13.67 -8.79 13.29
C LYS A 330 14.04 -8.98 14.76
N ALA A 331 13.94 -10.22 15.26
CA ALA A 331 14.44 -10.55 16.58
C ALA A 331 15.97 -10.72 16.55
N ASP A 332 16.67 -10.12 17.51
CA ASP A 332 18.10 -10.34 17.72
C ASP A 332 18.36 -11.61 18.55
N ALA A 333 19.64 -11.97 18.75
CA ALA A 333 20.05 -13.15 19.51
C ALA A 333 19.59 -13.13 20.99
N THR A 334 19.19 -11.97 21.51
CA THR A 334 18.70 -11.79 22.88
C THR A 334 17.16 -11.80 22.96
N GLY A 335 16.47 -11.97 21.83
CA GLY A 335 15.02 -11.94 21.73
C GLY A 335 14.42 -10.53 21.67
N ARG A 336 15.24 -9.50 21.45
CA ARG A 336 14.78 -8.11 21.27
C ARG A 336 14.42 -7.86 19.81
N TYR A 337 13.40 -7.05 19.56
CA TYR A 337 13.08 -6.61 18.21
C TYR A 337 13.92 -5.38 17.84
N VAL A 338 14.66 -5.49 16.75
CA VAL A 338 15.46 -4.43 16.14
C VAL A 338 15.01 -4.18 14.72
N HIS A 339 15.37 -3.02 14.17
CA HIS A 339 15.12 -2.71 12.76
C HIS A 339 15.82 -3.72 11.85
N SER A 340 15.11 -4.14 10.81
CA SER A 340 15.72 -4.90 9.72
C SER A 340 16.55 -4.01 8.79
N PHE A 341 16.27 -2.71 8.77
CA PHE A 341 16.91 -1.71 7.92
C PHE A 341 17.57 -0.61 8.77
N GLY A 342 18.89 -0.62 8.90
CA GLY A 342 19.63 0.38 9.69
C GLY A 342 19.45 1.82 9.20
N LEU A 343 19.29 2.06 7.88
CA LEU A 343 19.06 3.40 7.34
C LEU A 343 17.71 3.98 7.81
N LEU A 344 16.66 3.16 7.90
CA LEU A 344 15.37 3.59 8.45
C LEU A 344 15.51 3.94 9.93
N ALA A 345 16.22 3.11 10.69
CA ALA A 345 16.49 3.36 12.11
C ALA A 345 17.26 4.68 12.33
N GLU A 346 18.29 4.93 11.52
CA GLU A 346 19.07 6.16 11.51
C GLU A 346 18.18 7.38 11.23
N TRP A 347 17.40 7.32 10.15
CA TRP A 347 16.49 8.40 9.77
C TRP A 347 15.49 8.73 10.89
N ILE A 348 14.90 7.71 11.53
CA ILE A 348 13.98 7.88 12.67
C ILE A 348 14.71 8.52 13.87
N ARG A 349 15.96 8.12 14.14
CA ARG A 349 16.74 8.61 15.29
C ARG A 349 17.15 10.08 15.12
N ILE A 350 17.71 10.44 13.96
CA ILE A 350 18.08 11.82 13.63
C ILE A 350 16.86 12.72 13.71
N ARG A 351 15.72 12.23 13.22
CA ARG A 351 14.45 12.95 13.20
C ARG A 351 13.68 12.76 14.50
N HIS A 352 14.36 12.70 15.66
CA HIS A 352 13.76 12.86 17.00
C HIS A 352 12.52 13.71 16.84
N TRP A 353 11.33 13.08 16.85
CA TRP A 353 10.11 13.77 16.50
C TRP A 353 9.88 14.77 17.62
N ALA A 354 10.41 15.97 17.44
CA ALA A 354 10.65 16.92 18.51
C ALA A 354 9.29 17.36 19.03
N GLY A 355 8.84 16.74 20.13
CA GLY A 355 7.56 17.07 20.74
C GLY A 355 6.87 16.02 21.61
N SER A 356 7.25 14.73 21.59
CA SER A 356 6.66 13.77 22.53
C SER A 356 7.71 13.26 23.52
N PRO A 357 7.51 13.41 24.85
CA PRO A 357 8.34 12.71 25.82
C PRO A 357 8.27 11.20 25.55
N PRO A 358 9.24 10.39 26.04
CA PRO A 358 9.12 8.94 25.98
C PRO A 358 7.73 8.59 26.50
N VAL A 359 6.90 7.98 25.64
CA VAL A 359 5.63 7.43 26.07
C VAL A 359 6.00 6.33 27.04
N GLN A 360 5.95 6.63 28.34
CA GLN A 360 5.59 5.60 29.29
C GLN A 360 4.31 4.98 28.73
N PRO A 361 4.23 3.65 28.57
CA PRO A 361 3.08 3.00 27.97
C PRO A 361 1.85 3.64 28.59
N PRO A 362 0.87 4.14 27.80
CA PRO A 362 -0.23 4.86 28.38
C PRO A 362 -0.89 3.90 29.37
N THR A 363 -0.75 4.19 30.66
CA THR A 363 -1.76 3.84 31.64
C THR A 363 -2.97 4.68 31.27
N SER A 364 -3.64 4.31 30.17
CA SER A 364 -5.01 4.71 29.93
C SER A 364 -5.79 4.14 31.10
N THR A 365 -6.17 5.00 32.03
CA THR A 365 -7.12 4.66 33.10
C THR A 365 -8.50 4.34 32.54
N ILE A 366 -8.73 4.60 31.24
CA ILE A 366 -10.00 4.36 30.57
C ILE A 366 -9.95 2.98 29.87
N PRO A 367 -10.84 2.03 30.26
CA PRO A 367 -10.83 0.67 29.72
C PRO A 367 -11.27 0.62 28.25
N PRO A 368 -10.66 -0.20 27.39
CA PRO A 368 -10.97 -0.23 25.96
C PRO A 368 -12.42 -0.66 25.70
N MET A 369 -13.07 -0.07 24.69
CA MET A 369 -14.38 -0.52 24.21
C MET A 369 -14.19 -1.71 23.29
N ILE A 370 -14.71 -2.88 23.67
CA ILE A 370 -14.60 -4.11 22.87
C ILE A 370 -15.95 -4.39 22.21
N VAL A 371 -16.00 -4.45 20.89
CA VAL A 371 -17.19 -4.84 20.12
C VAL A 371 -17.10 -6.34 19.80
N ASP A 372 -17.92 -7.16 20.46
CA ASP A 372 -18.11 -8.60 20.20
C ASP A 372 -19.28 -8.74 19.22
N GLU A 373 -18.95 -8.72 17.93
CA GLU A 373 -19.94 -8.78 16.85
C GLU A 373 -20.67 -10.12 16.80
N ARG A 374 -19.96 -11.19 17.10
CA ARG A 374 -20.50 -12.55 17.12
C ARG A 374 -21.65 -12.68 18.12
N ARG A 375 -21.53 -12.05 19.28
CA ARG A 375 -22.58 -12.04 20.32
C ARG A 375 -23.50 -10.82 20.26
N GLY A 376 -23.21 -9.84 19.41
CA GLY A 376 -23.94 -8.58 19.35
C GLY A 376 -23.82 -7.76 20.63
N ARG A 377 -22.63 -7.74 21.24
CA ARG A 377 -22.38 -7.10 22.55
C ARG A 377 -21.23 -6.12 22.47
N ILE A 378 -21.25 -5.11 23.34
CA ILE A 378 -20.15 -4.16 23.50
C ILE A 378 -19.74 -4.15 24.97
N PHE A 379 -18.45 -4.22 25.24
CA PHE A 379 -17.86 -4.18 26.57
C PHE A 379 -17.03 -2.91 26.72
N ILE A 380 -16.90 -2.41 27.94
CA ILE A 380 -15.88 -1.43 28.31
C ILE A 380 -14.93 -2.14 29.30
N GLY A 381 -13.73 -2.47 28.85
CA GLY A 381 -12.83 -3.38 29.56
C GLY A 381 -13.47 -4.77 29.68
N THR A 382 -13.78 -5.18 30.90
CA THR A 382 -14.42 -6.48 31.20
C THR A 382 -15.91 -6.37 31.48
N GLU A 383 -16.48 -5.16 31.56
CA GLU A 383 -17.89 -4.95 31.86
C GLU A 383 -18.74 -4.85 30.59
N GLU A 384 -19.78 -5.67 30.47
CA GLU A 384 -20.72 -5.62 29.35
C GLU A 384 -21.61 -4.39 29.45
N LEU A 385 -21.61 -3.56 28.39
CA LEU A 385 -22.50 -2.44 28.26
C LEU A 385 -23.88 -2.93 27.80
N ARG A 386 -24.89 -2.79 28.67
CA ARG A 386 -26.27 -3.21 28.35
C ARG A 386 -26.94 -2.25 27.37
N LEU A 387 -26.77 -2.55 26.09
CA LEU A 387 -27.31 -1.77 24.98
C LEU A 387 -28.65 -2.32 24.50
N THR A 388 -29.51 -1.41 24.05
CA THR A 388 -30.66 -1.78 23.20
C THR A 388 -30.17 -2.10 21.79
N ALA A 389 -30.97 -2.80 20.99
CA ALA A 389 -30.61 -3.12 19.61
C ALA A 389 -30.22 -1.88 18.79
N GLN A 390 -30.91 -0.76 18.99
CA GLN A 390 -30.62 0.50 18.28
C GLN A 390 -29.30 1.14 18.74
N GLU A 391 -28.99 1.10 20.04
CA GLU A 391 -27.73 1.64 20.56
C GLU A 391 -26.54 0.78 20.14
N TYR A 392 -26.72 -0.54 20.10
CA TYR A 392 -25.73 -1.47 19.55
C TYR A 392 -25.49 -1.18 18.07
N SER A 393 -26.55 -1.12 17.25
CA SER A 393 -26.44 -0.81 15.82
C SER A 393 -25.77 0.54 15.58
N PHE A 394 -26.03 1.54 16.43
CA PHE A 394 -25.36 2.84 16.35
C PHE A 394 -23.85 2.72 16.59
N LEU A 395 -23.43 2.12 17.70
CA LEU A 395 -21.99 1.99 18.01
C LEU A 395 -21.27 1.07 17.04
N SER A 396 -21.92 -0.02 16.60
CA SER A 396 -21.38 -0.92 15.57
C SER A 396 -21.18 -0.16 14.25
N CYS A 397 -22.15 0.65 13.83
CA CYS A 397 -22.05 1.47 12.63
C CYS A 397 -20.88 2.47 12.69
N LEU A 398 -20.61 3.05 13.86
CA LEU A 398 -19.43 3.90 14.03
C LEU A 398 -18.12 3.11 14.11
N ALA A 399 -18.14 1.92 14.70
CA ALA A 399 -16.99 1.02 14.75
C ALA A 399 -16.63 0.42 13.38
N ASP A 400 -17.59 0.31 12.46
CA ASP A 400 -17.39 -0.04 11.05
C ASP A 400 -16.59 0.99 10.28
N GLN A 401 -16.66 2.25 10.68
CA GLN A 401 -15.95 3.36 10.06
C GLN A 401 -15.11 4.10 11.11
N ILE A 402 -14.44 3.33 11.96
CA ILE A 402 -13.75 3.88 13.11
C ILE A 402 -12.66 4.87 12.68
N GLY A 403 -12.50 5.97 13.44
CA GLY A 403 -11.58 7.03 13.04
C GLY A 403 -12.07 7.89 11.87
N SER A 404 -13.31 7.68 11.40
CA SER A 404 -13.98 8.53 10.40
C SER A 404 -15.29 9.14 10.94
N VAL A 405 -15.72 10.26 10.37
CA VAL A 405 -16.99 10.89 10.72
C VAL A 405 -18.11 10.19 9.97
N VAL A 406 -19.01 9.53 10.68
CA VAL A 406 -20.18 8.88 10.09
C VAL A 406 -21.34 9.84 10.09
N ASP A 407 -21.89 10.09 8.91
CA ASP A 407 -22.98 11.04 8.74
C ASP A 407 -24.32 10.51 9.32
N ARG A 408 -25.25 11.44 9.56
CA ARG A 408 -26.55 11.13 10.18
C ARG A 408 -27.44 10.24 9.30
N TYR A 409 -27.30 10.29 7.97
CA TYR A 409 -28.08 9.47 7.05
C TYR A 409 -27.62 8.01 7.08
N THR A 410 -26.29 7.80 7.07
CA THR A 410 -25.65 6.48 7.22
C THR A 410 -26.05 5.85 8.57
N ILE A 411 -25.95 6.61 9.66
CA ILE A 411 -26.39 6.17 10.99
C ILE A 411 -27.89 5.83 11.01
N SER A 412 -28.72 6.68 10.40
CA SER A 412 -30.17 6.45 10.34
C SER A 412 -30.50 5.14 9.61
N THR A 413 -29.78 4.85 8.53
CA THR A 413 -29.96 3.64 7.72
C THR A 413 -29.55 2.39 8.48
N ALA A 414 -28.44 2.45 9.22
CA ALA A 414 -27.97 1.34 10.04
C ALA A 414 -28.87 1.05 11.26
N VAL A 415 -29.38 2.11 11.92
CA VAL A 415 -30.15 1.97 13.16
C VAL A 415 -31.65 1.72 12.90
N TRP A 416 -32.21 2.27 11.82
CA TRP A 416 -33.63 2.15 11.46
C TRP A 416 -33.87 1.84 9.97
N PRO A 417 -33.37 0.69 9.45
CA PRO A 417 -33.38 0.39 8.01
C PRO A 417 -34.79 0.34 7.36
N LYS A 418 -35.85 0.09 8.14
CA LYS A 418 -37.24 0.01 7.65
C LYS A 418 -38.02 1.34 7.71
N GLN A 419 -37.44 2.41 8.24
CA GLN A 419 -38.14 3.69 8.50
C GLN A 419 -37.51 4.90 7.78
N VAL A 420 -36.47 4.67 6.98
CA VAL A 420 -35.79 5.73 6.18
C VAL A 420 -36.74 6.36 5.16
N VAL A 421 -37.76 5.62 4.69
CA VAL A 421 -38.75 6.07 3.69
C VAL A 421 -39.66 7.21 4.23
N ASP A 422 -39.84 7.33 5.55
CA ASP A 422 -40.73 8.33 6.16
C ASP A 422 -39.99 9.54 6.76
N GLY A 423 -38.69 9.68 6.48
CA GLY A 423 -37.86 10.78 7.00
C GLY A 423 -37.61 10.65 8.51
N VAL A 424 -36.51 10.01 8.88
CA VAL A 424 -36.10 9.93 10.29
C VAL A 424 -35.78 11.34 10.80
N ARG A 425 -36.59 11.84 11.73
CA ARG A 425 -36.41 13.17 12.35
C ARG A 425 -35.07 13.22 13.10
N GLU A 426 -34.22 14.19 12.74
CA GLU A 426 -32.86 14.41 13.28
C GLU A 426 -32.77 14.30 14.82
N GLY A 427 -33.80 14.74 15.54
CA GLY A 427 -33.87 14.67 17.00
C GLY A 427 -33.88 13.25 17.60
N ARG A 428 -34.16 12.20 16.81
CA ARG A 428 -34.13 10.80 17.30
C ARG A 428 -32.70 10.26 17.47
N ILE A 429 -31.78 10.67 16.59
CA ILE A 429 -30.35 10.29 16.71
C ILE A 429 -29.76 10.99 17.93
N ASP A 430 -30.02 12.29 18.11
CA ASP A 430 -29.54 13.03 19.27
C ASP A 430 -30.08 12.46 20.59
N ALA A 431 -31.36 12.04 20.63
CA ALA A 431 -31.94 11.39 21.81
C ALA A 431 -31.36 9.99 22.07
N LEU A 432 -30.99 9.24 21.04
CA LEU A 432 -30.28 7.96 21.17
C LEU A 432 -28.87 8.19 21.73
N VAL A 433 -28.12 9.12 21.14
CA VAL A 433 -26.77 9.47 21.57
C VAL A 433 -26.78 9.97 23.01
N SER A 434 -27.72 10.83 23.38
CA SER A 434 -27.84 11.32 24.77
C SER A 434 -28.03 10.18 25.78
N ARG A 435 -28.86 9.17 25.47
CA ARG A 435 -29.05 8.00 26.34
C ARG A 435 -27.80 7.12 26.38
N LEU A 436 -27.15 6.94 25.24
CA LEU A 436 -25.93 6.16 25.13
C LEU A 436 -24.78 6.79 25.93
N ARG A 437 -24.62 8.13 25.88
CA ARG A 437 -23.63 8.86 26.67
C ARG A 437 -23.84 8.70 28.18
N VAL A 438 -25.10 8.68 28.63
CA VAL A 438 -25.43 8.40 30.04
C VAL A 438 -25.04 6.97 30.42
N LYS A 439 -25.26 5.98 29.55
CA LYS A 439 -24.87 4.58 29.79
C LYS A 439 -23.37 4.36 29.79
N LEU A 440 -22.64 5.06 28.91
CA LEU A 440 -21.19 5.03 28.86
C LEU A 440 -20.55 5.72 30.08
N GLY A 441 -21.26 6.66 30.70
CA GLY A 441 -20.68 7.52 31.73
C GLY A 441 -19.85 8.66 31.10
N ARG A 442 -19.66 9.73 31.87
CA ARG A 442 -19.07 10.98 31.35
C ARG A 442 -17.67 10.79 30.80
N GLU A 443 -16.80 10.13 31.55
CA GLU A 443 -15.39 9.94 31.20
C GLU A 443 -15.20 9.10 29.94
N ILE A 444 -15.91 7.99 29.79
CA ILE A 444 -15.86 7.15 28.58
C ILE A 444 -16.55 7.86 27.40
N SER A 445 -17.69 8.49 27.63
CA SER A 445 -18.40 9.20 26.55
C SER A 445 -17.58 10.34 25.94
N GLU A 446 -16.90 11.15 26.77
CA GLU A 446 -16.13 12.31 26.30
C GLU A 446 -14.89 11.89 25.50
N ASN A 447 -14.31 10.72 25.79
CA ASN A 447 -13.11 10.22 25.12
C ASN A 447 -13.41 9.35 23.88
N TYR A 448 -14.60 8.75 23.78
CA TYR A 448 -14.90 7.76 22.73
C TYR A 448 -15.86 8.31 21.69
N LEU A 449 -16.90 9.05 22.09
CA LEU A 449 -18.00 9.41 21.20
C LEU A 449 -18.15 10.92 21.02
N GLU A 450 -17.63 11.42 19.91
CA GLU A 450 -17.64 12.84 19.58
C GLU A 450 -18.79 13.21 18.65
N THR A 451 -19.40 14.38 18.88
CA THR A 451 -20.35 14.98 17.94
C THR A 451 -19.62 15.97 17.06
N ARG A 452 -19.63 15.74 15.74
CA ARG A 452 -19.12 16.70 14.76
C ARG A 452 -20.31 17.50 14.22
N THR A 453 -20.55 18.65 14.82
CA THR A 453 -21.71 19.52 14.54
C THR A 453 -21.91 19.75 13.03
N GLY A 454 -23.11 19.48 12.53
CA GLY A 454 -23.47 19.61 11.11
C GLY A 454 -22.91 18.52 10.19
N ARG A 455 -22.13 17.55 10.69
CA ARG A 455 -21.51 16.48 9.90
C ARG A 455 -21.91 15.07 10.33
N GLY A 456 -21.97 14.80 11.63
CA GLY A 456 -22.29 13.46 12.11
C GLY A 456 -21.66 13.13 13.46
N TYR A 457 -21.34 11.86 13.66
CA TYR A 457 -20.71 11.38 14.88
C TYR A 457 -19.42 10.63 14.56
N TYR A 458 -18.51 10.66 15.50
CA TYR A 458 -17.16 10.14 15.35
C TYR A 458 -16.87 9.25 16.55
N LEU A 459 -16.37 8.04 16.28
CA LEU A 459 -15.88 7.14 17.29
C LEU A 459 -14.36 7.18 17.29
N ASN A 460 -13.78 7.59 18.42
CA ASN A 460 -12.35 7.75 18.57
C ASN A 460 -11.67 6.37 18.57
N PRO A 461 -10.73 6.10 17.64
CA PRO A 461 -10.08 4.80 17.50
C PRO A 461 -9.14 4.47 18.65
N ASN A 462 -8.68 5.47 19.41
CA ASN A 462 -7.60 5.33 20.39
C ASN A 462 -7.90 4.33 21.52
N HIS A 463 -9.17 3.94 21.68
CA HIS A 463 -9.58 3.04 22.75
C HIS A 463 -10.64 2.01 22.35
N VAL A 464 -10.90 1.79 21.07
CA VAL A 464 -11.92 0.81 20.63
C VAL A 464 -11.24 -0.37 19.95
N ARG A 465 -11.70 -1.57 20.28
CA ARG A 465 -11.24 -2.85 19.77
C ARG A 465 -12.44 -3.59 19.21
N ARG A 466 -12.26 -4.24 18.07
CA ARG A 466 -13.25 -5.17 17.52
C ARG A 466 -12.68 -6.57 17.69
N GLU A 467 -13.49 -7.49 18.18
CA GLU A 467 -13.19 -8.91 18.10
C GLU A 467 -13.87 -9.44 16.83
N PRO A 468 -13.13 -9.56 15.70
CA PRO A 468 -13.65 -10.24 14.53
C PRO A 468 -13.80 -11.74 14.82
N GLU A 469 -14.59 -12.39 13.96
CA GLU A 469 -14.98 -13.81 13.95
C GLU A 469 -14.02 -14.82 14.61
#